data_AF-A0A0B8P8K2-F1
#
_entry.id   AF-A0A0B8P8K2-F1
#
_cell.length_a   1.000
_cell.length_b   1.000
_cell.length_c   1.000
_cell.angle_alpha   90.00
_cell.angle_beta   90.00
_cell.angle_gamma   90.00
#
_symmetry.space_group_name_H-M   'P 1'
#
loop_
_entity.id
_entity.type
_entity.pdbx_description
1 polymer ?
#
loop_
_entity_poly.entity_id
_entity_poly.type
_entity_poly.pdbx_seq_one_letter_code
_entity_poly.pdbx_strand_id
1 'polypeptide(L)'
;MKRASQDLSGVTYSDIPMIVSPDQELEKEMGSIWEKSSFQVKRLRALGMDAYSLVNALPNMKVSPGLTVQGQTGVLSIDDDCVVQRQLSWAEYETAQK
;
A
#
# COMPACT_ATOMS: atom_id res chain seq x y z
N MET A 1 -22.25 24.30 -13.62
CA MET A 1 -21.33 23.17 -13.90
C MET A 1 -21.17 22.34 -12.64
N LYS A 2 -21.79 21.15 -12.56
CA LYS A 2 -21.51 20.17 -11.50
C LYS A 2 -20.18 19.50 -11.82
N ARG A 3 -19.22 19.53 -10.90
CA ARG A 3 -17.95 18.80 -11.03
C ARG A 3 -18.26 17.31 -10.96
N ALA A 4 -17.77 16.53 -11.92
CA ALA A 4 -18.01 15.09 -12.10
C ALA A 4 -17.45 14.19 -10.96
N SER A 5 -17.07 14.78 -9.82
CA SER A 5 -16.40 14.12 -8.70
C SER A 5 -17.36 13.55 -7.65
N GLN A 6 -18.67 13.70 -7.81
CA GLN A 6 -19.61 13.68 -6.68
C GLN A 6 -20.44 12.42 -6.48
N ASP A 7 -20.13 11.31 -7.17
CA ASP A 7 -20.67 10.02 -6.74
C ASP A 7 -19.78 8.85 -7.20
N LEU A 8 -18.65 8.68 -6.51
CA LEU A 8 -17.83 7.47 -6.63
C LEU A 8 -18.34 6.35 -5.72
N SER A 9 -19.50 6.52 -5.10
CA SER A 9 -20.03 5.55 -4.15
C SER A 9 -20.25 4.21 -4.83
N GLY A 10 -19.77 3.14 -4.22
CA GLY A 10 -19.80 1.81 -4.84
C GLY A 10 -18.66 1.52 -5.81
N VAL A 11 -17.78 2.49 -6.10
CA VAL A 11 -16.58 2.23 -6.91
C VAL A 11 -15.54 1.53 -6.04
N THR A 12 -15.24 0.29 -6.41
CA THR A 12 -14.12 -0.46 -5.85
C THR A 12 -12.81 -0.09 -6.55
N TYR A 13 -11.76 0.11 -5.76
CA TYR A 13 -10.42 0.39 -6.26
C TYR A 13 -9.39 -0.41 -5.47
N SER A 14 -8.26 -0.70 -6.11
CA SER A 14 -7.12 -1.33 -5.46
C SER A 14 -6.04 -0.28 -5.20
N ASP A 15 -5.46 -0.28 -4.02
CA ASP A 15 -4.28 0.51 -3.69
C ASP A 15 -3.46 -0.20 -2.62
N ILE A 16 -2.37 0.43 -2.19
CA ILE A 16 -1.50 -0.12 -1.16
C ILE A 16 -2.18 -0.15 0.22
N PRO A 17 -1.87 -1.15 1.08
CA PRO A 17 -2.39 -1.24 2.45
C PRO A 17 -2.23 0.05 3.26
N MET A 18 -1.10 0.75 3.14
CA MET A 18 -0.86 2.03 3.84
C MET A 18 -1.90 3.12 3.51
N ILE A 19 -2.61 3.02 2.38
CA ILE A 19 -3.66 3.97 1.99
C ILE A 19 -5.05 3.44 2.33
N VAL A 20 -5.34 2.18 2.00
CA VAL A 20 -6.71 1.64 2.12
C VAL A 20 -7.03 1.07 3.50
N SER A 21 -6.01 0.62 4.23
CA SER A 21 -6.12 0.03 5.56
C SER A 21 -4.94 0.48 6.42
N PRO A 22 -4.79 1.79 6.66
CA PRO A 22 -3.62 2.33 7.35
C PRO A 22 -3.55 1.81 8.78
N ASP A 23 -2.35 1.43 9.20
CA ASP A 23 -2.06 1.26 10.62
C ASP A 23 -2.14 2.63 11.31
N GLN A 24 -2.94 2.72 12.37
CA GLN A 24 -3.26 3.99 13.01
C GLN A 24 -2.05 4.64 13.69
N GLU A 25 -1.15 3.83 14.25
CA GLU A 25 0.03 4.32 14.95
C GLU A 25 1.07 4.82 13.95
N LEU A 26 1.33 4.04 12.91
CA LEU A 26 2.22 4.44 11.81
C LEU A 26 1.70 5.69 11.09
N GLU A 27 0.41 5.77 10.78
CA GLU A 27 -0.18 6.95 10.12
C GLU A 27 -0.05 8.20 11.00
N LYS A 28 -0.21 8.07 12.32
CA LYS A 28 0.00 9.19 13.26
C LYS A 28 1.45 9.63 13.30
N GLU A 29 2.40 8.70 13.36
CA GLU A 29 3.83 9.01 13.35
C GLU A 29 4.23 9.69 12.04
N MET A 30 3.85 9.12 10.90
CA MET A 30 4.13 9.69 9.58
C MET A 30 3.48 11.06 9.39
N GLY A 31 2.26 11.26 9.89
CA GLY A 31 1.56 12.53 9.85
C GLY A 31 2.26 13.64 10.65
N SER A 32 2.95 13.28 11.74
CA SER A 32 3.72 14.22 12.57
C SER A 32 5.01 14.70 11.90
N ILE A 33 5.62 13.86 11.05
CA ILE A 33 6.88 14.17 10.35
C ILE A 33 6.61 14.84 9.00
N TRP A 34 5.55 14.42 8.30
CA TRP A 34 5.27 14.83 6.94
C TRP A 34 3.82 15.29 6.75
N GLU A 35 3.55 16.51 7.22
CA GLU A 35 2.25 17.15 7.03
C GLU A 35 1.86 17.25 5.55
N LYS A 36 0.57 17.01 5.25
CA LYS A 36 -0.06 17.22 3.92
C LYS A 36 0.58 16.43 2.77
N SER A 37 1.05 15.20 2.99
CA SER A 37 1.58 14.38 1.90
C SER A 37 0.49 13.84 0.98
N SER A 38 0.67 13.98 -0.34
CA SER A 38 -0.22 13.36 -1.33
C SER A 38 -0.10 11.83 -1.31
N PHE A 39 -1.14 11.14 -1.79
CA PHE A 39 -1.11 9.68 -1.91
C PHE A 39 0.03 9.17 -2.79
N GLN A 40 0.44 9.91 -3.83
CA GLN A 40 1.60 9.55 -4.65
C GLN A 40 2.88 9.47 -3.81
N VAL A 41 3.10 10.46 -2.93
CA VAL A 41 4.27 10.48 -2.04
C VAL A 41 4.16 9.39 -0.98
N LYS A 42 2.96 9.14 -0.42
CA LYS A 42 2.75 8.02 0.50
C LYS A 42 3.13 6.68 -0.13
N ARG A 43 2.75 6.42 -1.39
CA ARG A 43 3.13 5.19 -2.11
C ARG A 43 4.64 5.03 -2.26
N LEU A 44 5.37 6.10 -2.54
CA LEU A 44 6.83 6.05 -2.63
C LEU A 44 7.50 5.82 -1.27
N ARG A 45 6.92 6.34 -0.18
CA ARG A 45 7.42 6.07 1.17
C ARG A 45 7.20 4.61 1.58
N ALA A 46 5.99 4.09 1.34
CA ALA A 46 5.69 2.69 1.53
C ALA A 46 6.66 1.80 0.74
N LEU A 47 6.94 2.15 -0.52
CA LEU A 47 7.94 1.46 -1.34
C LEU A 47 9.33 1.48 -0.69
N GLY A 48 9.76 2.61 -0.14
CA GLY A 48 11.04 2.70 0.58
C GLY A 48 11.10 1.83 1.84
N MET A 49 10.02 1.80 2.63
CA MET A 49 9.90 0.96 3.82
C MET A 49 9.96 -0.53 3.47
N ASP A 50 9.25 -0.93 2.42
CA ASP A 50 9.23 -2.31 1.95
C ASP A 50 10.58 -2.70 1.33
N ALA A 51 11.21 -1.81 0.56
CA ALA A 51 12.53 -2.04 -0.02
C ALA A 51 13.57 -2.30 1.09
N TYR A 52 13.56 -1.51 2.16
CA TYR A 52 14.43 -1.72 3.32
C TYR A 52 14.17 -3.07 3.99
N SER A 53 12.89 -3.40 4.24
CA SER A 53 12.50 -4.67 4.87
C SER A 53 12.90 -5.88 4.01
N LEU A 54 12.76 -5.77 2.69
CA LEU A 54 13.08 -6.81 1.73
C LEU A 54 14.58 -7.14 1.65
N VAL A 55 15.48 -6.22 2.03
CA VAL A 55 16.93 -6.50 2.08
C VAL A 55 17.21 -7.77 2.90
N ASN A 56 16.48 -7.97 4.00
CA ASN A 56 16.64 -9.13 4.88
C ASN A 56 15.75 -10.32 4.48
N ALA A 57 14.58 -10.06 3.86
CA ALA A 57 13.62 -11.11 3.53
C ALA A 57 13.94 -11.86 2.23
N LEU A 58 14.49 -11.16 1.22
CA LEU A 58 14.71 -11.70 -0.13
C LEU A 58 15.53 -13.00 -0.16
N PRO A 59 16.62 -13.18 0.62
CA PRO A 59 17.35 -14.45 0.64
C PRO A 59 16.46 -15.64 1.03
N ASN A 60 15.59 -15.46 2.03
CA ASN A 60 14.67 -16.50 2.47
C ASN A 60 13.56 -16.74 1.45
N MET A 61 13.07 -15.67 0.82
CA MET A 61 12.06 -15.78 -0.24
C MET A 61 12.58 -16.57 -1.45
N LYS A 62 13.87 -16.44 -1.81
CA LYS A 62 14.49 -17.19 -2.91
C LYS A 62 14.57 -18.69 -2.66
N VAL A 63 14.80 -19.11 -1.42
CA VAL A 63 14.95 -20.53 -1.08
C VAL A 63 13.64 -21.18 -0.65
N SER A 64 12.59 -20.39 -0.45
CA SER A 64 11.27 -20.84 -0.01
C SER A 64 10.18 -20.33 -0.95
N PRO A 65 9.93 -21.01 -2.08
CA PRO A 65 8.88 -20.62 -3.02
C PRO A 65 7.52 -20.47 -2.33
N GLY A 66 6.79 -19.42 -2.68
CA GLY A 66 5.50 -19.09 -2.06
C GLY A 66 5.59 -18.38 -0.71
N LEU A 67 6.80 -18.09 -0.18
CA LEU A 67 6.95 -17.23 0.99
C LEU A 67 6.49 -15.81 0.66
N THR A 68 5.61 -15.28 1.50
CA THR A 68 5.08 -13.93 1.39
C THR A 68 5.46 -13.06 2.58
N VAL A 69 5.62 -11.76 2.35
CA VAL A 69 5.85 -10.75 3.40
C VAL A 69 4.70 -9.75 3.37
N GLN A 70 4.17 -9.40 4.54
CA GLN A 70 3.21 -8.30 4.66
C GLN A 70 3.96 -6.97 4.59
N GLY A 71 3.80 -6.25 3.49
CA GLY A 71 4.40 -4.94 3.25
C GLY A 71 3.37 -3.81 3.27
N GLN A 72 3.87 -2.58 3.35
CA GLN A 72 3.06 -1.37 3.24
C GLN A 72 2.56 -1.13 1.81
N THR A 73 3.19 -1.75 0.81
CA THR A 73 2.78 -1.74 -0.60
C THR A 73 1.93 -2.94 -1.04
N GLY A 74 1.67 -3.89 -0.15
CA GLY A 74 0.84 -5.08 -0.42
C GLY A 74 1.41 -6.34 0.23
N VAL A 75 0.81 -7.49 -0.08
CA VAL A 75 1.46 -8.78 0.18
C VAL A 75 2.55 -8.97 -0.87
N LEU A 76 3.79 -9.12 -0.43
CA LEU A 76 4.98 -9.19 -1.28
C LEU A 76 5.40 -10.64 -1.46
N SER A 77 5.58 -11.06 -2.70
CA SER A 77 6.21 -12.33 -3.06
C SER A 77 7.29 -12.08 -4.12
N ILE A 78 8.04 -13.12 -4.49
CA ILE A 78 8.92 -13.06 -5.67
C ILE A 78 8.56 -14.17 -6.63
N ASP A 79 8.77 -13.92 -7.92
CA ASP A 79 8.74 -14.95 -8.96
C ASP A 79 10.14 -15.54 -9.22
N ASP A 80 10.22 -16.44 -10.20
CA ASP A 80 11.45 -17.15 -10.58
C ASP A 80 12.55 -16.20 -11.09
N ASP A 81 12.17 -15.03 -11.62
CA ASP A 81 13.09 -13.97 -12.06
C ASP A 81 13.51 -13.03 -10.91
N CYS A 82 13.13 -13.36 -9.67
CA CYS A 82 13.32 -12.55 -8.48
C CYS A 82 12.66 -11.17 -8.56
N VAL A 83 11.61 -11.02 -9.36
CA VAL A 83 10.82 -9.79 -9.43
C VAL A 83 9.81 -9.80 -8.29
N VAL A 84 9.77 -8.71 -7.52
CA VAL A 84 8.83 -8.55 -6.41
C VAL A 84 7.42 -8.35 -6.98
N GLN A 85 6.56 -9.33 -6.73
CA GLN A 85 5.14 -9.27 -7.03
C GLN A 85 4.39 -8.71 -5.83
N ARG A 86 3.29 -7.99 -6.11
CA ARG A 86 2.48 -7.34 -5.07
C ARG A 86 1.02 -7.68 -5.25
N GLN A 87 0.41 -8.18 -4.19
CA GLN A 87 -1.04 -8.23 -4.09
C GLN A 87 -1.52 -6.96 -3.36
N LEU A 88 -2.24 -6.11 -4.09
CA LEU A 88 -2.83 -4.88 -3.56
C LEU A 88 -4.07 -5.17 -2.71
N SER A 89 -4.37 -4.23 -1.83
CA SER A 89 -5.59 -4.25 -1.02
C SER A 89 -6.73 -3.57 -1.77
N TRP A 90 -7.94 -4.05 -1.56
CA TRP A 90 -9.15 -3.50 -2.17
C TRP A 90 -9.91 -2.64 -1.17
N ALA A 91 -10.45 -1.53 -1.66
CA ALA A 91 -11.36 -0.67 -0.94
C ALA A 91 -12.53 -0.26 -1.84
N GLU A 92 -13.59 0.20 -1.21
CA GLU A 92 -14.75 0.77 -1.87
C GLU A 92 -14.90 2.22 -1.41
N TYR A 93 -15.16 3.12 -2.34
CA TYR A 93 -15.55 4.47 -1.96
C TYR A 93 -16.90 4.43 -1.26
N GLU A 94 -16.91 4.70 0.04
CA GLU A 94 -18.13 4.93 0.78
C GLU A 94 -18.68 6.32 0.44
N THR A 95 -20.00 6.43 0.25
CA THR A 95 -20.68 7.74 0.28
C THR A 95 -20.24 8.47 1.54
N ALA A 96 -19.64 9.65 1.40
CA ALA A 96 -19.52 10.57 2.52
C ALA A 96 -20.95 10.87 2.99
N GLN A 97 -21.37 10.29 4.11
CA GLN A 97 -22.65 10.63 4.71
C GLN A 97 -22.63 12.12 5.01
N LYS A 98 -23.63 12.82 4.48
CA LYS A 98 -23.84 14.25 4.68
C LYS A 98 -24.18 14.57 6.13
#